data_AF-A0A9R0ZE59-F1
#
_entry.id   AF-A0A9R0ZE59-F1
#
_cell.length_a   1.000
_cell.length_b   1.000
_cell.length_c   1.000
_cell.angle_alpha   90.00
_cell.angle_beta   90.00
_cell.angle_gamma   90.00
#
_symmetry.space_group_name_H-M   'P 1'
#
loop_
_entity.id
_entity.type
_entity.pdbx_description
1 polymer ?
#
loop_
_entity_poly.entity_id
_entity_poly.type
_entity_poly.pdbx_seq_one_letter_code
_entity_poly.pdbx_strand_id
1 'polypeptide(L)'
;MFEGVVSQVLAGLLGRYVKGIQKEQLKIGIWNEEINLENVELILEAFDYLQLPFALKTGRIGKLSIKIPWKKLGWDPIIIVIEDVFVCAYPREDSEWGSDSLGKRELAGKLAKLNAIELAKFSRRVTDNQTGQSLLSYMSAKILDNIQVSIRNVHIIYVESHNDQGSFIFGLEFSSLSIQTDTQKQSFAMSLMARSRQAEVNKKINISNVGIYCQQLEEQQNLYDVGALTDAQSNFSLGLAHPRDDYLINPFCVTVSVLANNSGKRDGVPQYDMTAELTALVLSIDEIQLQQILNLCDHFTICALRTKYGRYRPPESFLSKRQKGWQIMWWQYAKDSIMADVERRLKKTSWRFLGKRLEDRRKYVNLYRMKLELLQKGQVV
;
A
#
# COMPACT_ATOMS: atom_id res chain seq x y z
N MET A 1 15.85 -23.32 -14.45
CA MET A 1 14.36 -23.43 -14.47
C MET A 1 13.72 -22.52 -13.41
N PHE A 2 14.15 -22.55 -12.15
CA PHE A 2 13.61 -21.69 -11.08
C PHE A 2 13.89 -20.18 -11.30
N GLU A 3 15.08 -19.82 -11.78
CA GLU A 3 15.44 -18.42 -12.13
C GLU A 3 14.46 -17.78 -13.12
N GLY A 4 14.08 -18.51 -14.18
CA GLY A 4 13.15 -18.02 -15.19
C GLY A 4 11.75 -17.75 -14.61
N VAL A 5 11.29 -18.60 -13.69
CA VAL A 5 10.02 -18.41 -12.98
C VAL A 5 10.09 -17.17 -12.07
N VAL A 6 11.17 -17.01 -11.31
CA VAL A 6 11.34 -15.85 -10.42
C VAL A 6 11.47 -14.55 -11.22
N SER A 7 12.23 -14.54 -12.31
CA SER A 7 12.34 -13.38 -13.21
C SER A 7 10.98 -13.02 -13.81
N GLN A 8 10.17 -14.00 -14.22
CA GLN A 8 8.81 -13.76 -14.73
C GLN A 8 7.87 -13.21 -13.64
N VAL A 9 7.96 -13.72 -12.41
CA VAL A 9 7.18 -13.24 -11.27
C VAL A 9 7.58 -11.81 -10.90
N LEU A 10 8.88 -11.52 -10.82
CA LEU A 10 9.38 -10.19 -10.51
C LEU A 10 9.02 -9.19 -11.61
N ALA A 11 9.15 -9.57 -12.88
CA ALA A 11 8.69 -8.75 -14.00
C ALA A 11 7.18 -8.44 -13.90
N GLY A 12 6.37 -9.44 -13.54
CA GLY A 12 4.94 -9.27 -13.36
C GLY A 12 4.56 -8.44 -12.12
N LEU A 13 5.39 -8.44 -11.07
CA LEU A 13 5.18 -7.62 -9.87
C LEU A 13 5.63 -6.19 -10.10
N LEU A 14 6.89 -5.99 -10.53
CA LEU A 14 7.47 -4.67 -10.76
C LEU A 14 6.75 -3.94 -11.89
N GLY A 15 6.42 -4.63 -12.98
CA GLY A 15 5.71 -4.05 -14.12
C GLY A 15 4.28 -3.56 -13.82
N ARG A 16 3.73 -3.89 -12.64
CA ARG A 16 2.46 -3.30 -12.17
C ARG A 16 2.64 -1.95 -11.52
N TYR A 17 3.79 -1.68 -10.90
CA TYR A 17 4.03 -0.49 -10.09
C TYR A 17 4.96 0.51 -10.74
N VAL A 18 5.81 0.08 -11.68
CA VAL A 18 6.86 0.89 -12.29
C VAL A 18 6.66 0.99 -13.80
N LYS A 19 6.75 2.21 -14.34
CA LYS A 19 6.64 2.48 -15.78
C LYS A 19 7.93 2.12 -16.51
N GLY A 20 7.79 1.72 -17.77
CA GLY A 20 8.90 1.70 -18.72
C GLY A 20 10.00 0.67 -18.46
N ILE A 21 9.75 -0.36 -17.64
CA ILE A 21 10.78 -1.36 -17.35
C ILE A 21 11.13 -2.15 -18.61
N GLN A 22 12.40 -2.13 -18.98
CA GLN A 22 12.91 -2.94 -20.09
C GLN A 22 13.09 -4.39 -19.64
N LYS A 23 12.74 -5.35 -20.50
CA LYS A 23 12.83 -6.79 -20.15
C LYS A 23 14.25 -7.21 -19.84
N GLU A 24 15.24 -6.51 -20.41
CA GLU A 24 16.67 -6.71 -20.22
C GLU A 24 17.12 -6.36 -18.80
N GLN A 25 16.54 -5.31 -18.19
CA GLN A 25 16.84 -4.88 -16.82
C GLN A 25 16.32 -5.87 -15.77
N LEU A 26 15.34 -6.70 -16.13
CA LEU A 26 14.72 -7.71 -15.26
C LEU A 26 15.34 -9.11 -15.40
N LYS A 27 16.38 -9.25 -16.23
CA LYS A 27 17.08 -10.52 -16.42
C LYS A 27 17.98 -10.82 -15.23
N ILE A 28 17.51 -11.73 -14.38
CA ILE A 28 18.27 -12.29 -13.28
C ILE A 28 18.72 -13.71 -13.67
N GLY A 29 19.95 -14.07 -13.35
CA GLY A 29 20.46 -15.44 -13.53
C GLY A 29 21.52 -15.78 -12.49
N ILE A 30 22.05 -17.01 -12.52
CA ILE A 30 23.08 -17.49 -11.57
C ILE A 30 24.32 -16.56 -11.51
N TRP A 31 24.62 -15.87 -12.61
CA TRP A 31 25.74 -14.95 -12.74
C TRP A 31 25.40 -13.49 -12.46
N ASN A 32 24.12 -13.12 -12.55
CA ASN A 32 23.62 -11.78 -12.26
C ASN A 32 22.58 -11.88 -11.15
N GLU A 33 23.04 -11.77 -9.90
CA GLU A 33 22.24 -11.93 -8.68
C GLU A 33 21.39 -10.69 -8.34
N GLU A 34 21.55 -9.59 -9.07
CA GLU A 34 21.00 -8.29 -8.70
C GLU A 34 20.21 -7.63 -9.85
N ILE A 35 18.98 -7.21 -9.55
CA ILE A 35 18.25 -6.23 -10.37
C ILE A 35 18.56 -4.87 -9.80
N ASN A 36 18.97 -3.94 -10.65
CA ASN A 36 19.07 -2.53 -10.31
C ASN A 36 18.27 -1.72 -11.33
N LEU A 37 17.26 -1.00 -10.83
CA LEU A 37 16.52 -0.01 -11.58
C LEU A 37 16.80 1.36 -10.96
N GLU A 38 17.11 2.34 -11.80
CA GLU A 38 17.43 3.70 -11.39
C GLU A 38 16.42 4.67 -11.99
N ASN A 39 16.09 5.73 -11.25
CA ASN A 39 15.21 6.83 -11.65
C ASN A 39 13.90 6.35 -12.28
N VAL A 40 13.19 5.49 -11.55
CA VAL A 40 11.96 4.89 -12.04
C VAL A 40 10.72 5.69 -11.66
N GLU A 41 9.80 5.81 -12.61
CA GLU A 41 8.49 6.40 -12.36
C GLU A 41 7.46 5.37 -11.90
N LEU A 42 6.62 5.76 -10.96
CA LEU A 42 5.52 4.96 -10.47
C LEU A 42 4.30 5.04 -11.40
N ILE A 43 3.64 3.90 -11.59
CA ILE A 43 2.30 3.82 -12.18
C ILE A 43 1.31 4.21 -11.09
N LEU A 44 0.68 5.38 -11.19
CA LEU A 44 -0.13 5.96 -10.13
C LEU A 44 -1.42 5.16 -9.90
N GLU A 45 -2.01 4.63 -10.97
CA GLU A 45 -3.20 3.78 -10.95
C GLU A 45 -2.94 2.44 -10.27
N ALA A 46 -1.68 2.02 -10.15
CA ALA A 46 -1.30 0.80 -9.45
C ALA A 46 -1.65 0.85 -7.96
N PHE A 47 -1.87 2.04 -7.41
CA PHE A 47 -2.22 2.28 -6.02
C PHE A 47 -3.73 2.47 -5.80
N ASP A 48 -4.56 2.39 -6.85
CA ASP A 48 -6.03 2.56 -6.74
C ASP A 48 -6.69 1.55 -5.81
N TYR A 49 -6.07 0.38 -5.61
CA TYR A 49 -6.55 -0.63 -4.67
C TYR A 49 -6.54 -0.15 -3.21
N LEU A 50 -5.72 0.86 -2.88
CA LEU A 50 -5.65 1.47 -1.54
C LEU A 50 -6.87 2.35 -1.24
N GLN A 51 -7.61 2.79 -2.28
CA GLN A 51 -8.82 3.62 -2.14
C GLN A 51 -8.57 4.91 -1.34
N LEU A 52 -7.41 5.55 -1.56
CA LEU A 52 -6.99 6.75 -0.84
C LEU A 52 -7.95 7.93 -1.08
N PRO A 53 -8.18 8.80 -0.07
CA PRO A 53 -9.06 9.96 -0.18
C PRO A 53 -8.51 11.07 -1.09
N PHE A 54 -7.24 10.97 -1.49
CA PHE A 54 -6.53 11.88 -2.39
C PHE A 54 -6.04 11.15 -3.64
N ALA A 55 -5.71 11.89 -4.70
CA ALA A 55 -5.10 11.37 -5.92
C ALA A 55 -3.59 11.50 -5.86
N LEU A 56 -2.87 10.45 -6.29
CA LEU A 56 -1.43 10.56 -6.54
C LEU A 56 -1.25 11.26 -7.90
N LYS A 57 -0.38 12.27 -7.98
CA LYS A 57 -0.09 13.00 -9.23
C LYS A 57 1.32 12.71 -9.74
N THR A 58 2.30 12.52 -8.87
CA THR A 58 3.66 12.12 -9.25
C THR A 58 4.22 11.11 -8.25
N GLY A 59 5.12 10.25 -8.73
CA GLY A 59 5.77 9.24 -7.92
C GLY A 59 7.06 8.77 -8.58
N ARG A 60 8.17 8.87 -7.87
CA ARG A 60 9.51 8.48 -8.37
C ARG A 60 10.28 7.71 -7.31
N ILE A 61 11.14 6.82 -7.76
CA ILE A 61 12.11 6.10 -6.94
C ILE A 61 13.47 6.29 -7.60
N GLY A 62 14.43 6.87 -6.88
CA GLY A 62 15.78 7.08 -7.39
C GLY A 62 16.51 5.75 -7.61
N LYS A 63 16.35 4.78 -6.71
CA LYS A 63 16.95 3.45 -6.88
C LYS A 63 16.08 2.33 -6.31
N LEU A 64 15.90 1.27 -7.09
CA LEU A 64 15.30 0.00 -6.67
C LEU A 64 16.28 -1.14 -6.97
N SER A 65 16.81 -1.75 -5.91
CA SER A 65 17.71 -2.91 -5.99
C SER A 65 17.06 -4.15 -5.39
N ILE A 66 17.14 -5.28 -6.08
CA ILE A 66 16.71 -6.58 -5.56
C ILE A 66 17.86 -7.56 -5.75
N LYS A 67 18.45 -8.01 -4.64
CA LYS A 67 19.54 -8.98 -4.63
C LYS A 67 19.04 -10.35 -4.17
N ILE A 68 19.23 -11.36 -5.01
CA ILE A 68 18.79 -12.74 -4.77
C ILE A 68 20.03 -13.64 -4.69
N PRO A 69 20.36 -14.20 -3.51
CA PRO A 69 21.53 -15.05 -3.36
C PRO A 69 21.28 -16.46 -3.90
N TRP A 70 21.32 -16.67 -5.22
CA TRP A 70 20.98 -17.95 -5.86
C TRP A 70 21.75 -19.14 -5.30
N LYS A 71 23.04 -18.96 -5.02
CA LYS A 71 23.94 -20.01 -4.51
C LYS A 71 23.64 -20.40 -3.06
N LYS A 72 22.98 -19.53 -2.30
CA LYS A 72 22.70 -19.69 -0.87
C LYS A 72 21.23 -19.43 -0.54
N LEU A 73 20.35 -19.70 -1.50
CA LEU A 73 18.92 -19.43 -1.38
C LEU A 73 18.32 -20.22 -0.20
N GLY A 74 17.76 -19.51 0.79
CA GLY A 74 17.23 -20.09 2.03
C GLY A 74 18.18 -20.00 3.23
N TRP A 75 19.45 -19.67 3.02
CA TRP A 75 20.43 -19.35 4.06
C TRP A 75 20.71 -17.85 4.12
N ASP A 76 21.09 -17.26 2.98
CA ASP A 76 21.29 -15.83 2.87
C ASP A 76 19.95 -15.13 2.53
N PRO A 77 19.72 -13.91 3.03
CA PRO A 77 18.47 -13.19 2.81
C PRO A 77 18.35 -12.64 1.39
N ILE A 78 17.12 -12.55 0.89
CA ILE A 78 16.82 -11.70 -0.27
C ILE A 78 16.79 -10.27 0.22
N ILE A 79 17.58 -9.39 -0.39
CA ILE A 79 17.70 -7.99 0.02
C ILE A 79 16.99 -7.12 -1.00
N ILE A 80 15.99 -6.38 -0.56
CA ILE A 80 15.27 -5.38 -1.36
C ILE A 80 15.65 -4.01 -0.80
N VAL A 81 16.26 -3.17 -1.63
CA VAL A 81 16.61 -1.80 -1.28
C VAL A 81 15.84 -0.84 -2.18
N ILE A 82 15.11 0.07 -1.56
CA ILE A 82 14.41 1.17 -2.23
C ILE A 82 15.00 2.44 -1.66
N GLU A 83 15.66 3.23 -2.48
CA GLU A 83 16.21 4.51 -2.06
C GLU A 83 15.46 5.61 -2.80
N ASP A 84 15.41 6.77 -2.17
CA ASP A 84 15.14 8.00 -2.88
C ASP A 84 13.69 8.06 -3.40
N VAL A 85 12.74 7.82 -2.49
CA VAL A 85 11.30 7.72 -2.79
C VAL A 85 10.63 9.06 -2.61
N PHE A 86 10.00 9.56 -3.66
CA PHE A 86 9.19 10.77 -3.61
C PHE A 86 7.80 10.52 -4.19
N VAL A 87 6.76 10.94 -3.46
CA VAL A 87 5.36 10.84 -3.91
C VAL A 87 4.65 12.14 -3.64
N CYS A 88 3.95 12.67 -4.64
CA CYS A 88 3.13 13.87 -4.50
C CYS A 88 1.65 13.55 -4.72
N ALA A 89 0.81 13.98 -3.79
CA ALA A 89 -0.63 13.78 -3.77
C ALA A 89 -1.38 15.11 -3.70
N TYR A 90 -2.59 15.12 -4.27
CA TYR A 90 -3.50 16.27 -4.29
C TYR A 90 -4.92 15.84 -3.93
N PRO A 91 -5.78 16.77 -3.46
CA PRO A 91 -7.22 16.56 -3.41
C PRO A 91 -7.74 15.96 -4.72
N ARG A 92 -8.67 15.01 -4.64
CA ARG A 92 -9.29 14.43 -5.84
C ARG A 92 -10.20 15.45 -6.49
N GLU A 93 -10.07 15.59 -7.80
CA GLU A 93 -10.96 16.41 -8.61
C GLU A 93 -12.40 15.89 -8.54
N ASP A 94 -13.37 16.79 -8.68
CA ASP A 94 -14.79 16.45 -8.64
C ASP A 94 -15.18 15.43 -9.74
N SER A 95 -14.50 15.48 -10.89
CA SER A 95 -14.64 14.53 -12.01
C SER A 95 -14.27 13.08 -11.64
N GLU A 96 -13.33 12.88 -10.71
CA GLU A 96 -12.90 11.54 -10.26
C GLU A 96 -13.91 10.85 -9.33
N TRP A 97 -14.91 11.59 -8.87
CA TRP A 97 -16.03 11.06 -8.09
C TRP A 97 -17.22 10.62 -8.97
N GLY A 98 -17.05 10.63 -10.30
CA GLY A 98 -18.00 10.04 -11.23
C GLY A 98 -18.14 8.51 -11.08
N SER A 99 -19.21 7.96 -11.65
CA SER A 99 -19.54 6.53 -11.51
C SER A 99 -18.43 5.60 -12.03
N ASP A 100 -17.76 5.96 -13.12
CA ASP A 100 -16.80 5.06 -13.80
C ASP A 100 -15.46 4.96 -13.05
N SER A 101 -14.87 6.10 -12.71
CA SER A 101 -13.61 6.21 -11.96
C SER A 101 -13.75 5.64 -10.54
N LEU A 102 -14.87 5.91 -9.87
CA LEU A 102 -15.20 5.26 -8.60
C LEU A 102 -15.38 3.74 -8.76
N GLY A 103 -16.08 3.30 -9.80
CA GLY A 103 -16.34 1.89 -10.06
C GLY A 103 -15.05 1.10 -10.26
N LYS A 104 -14.09 1.65 -11.01
CA LYS A 104 -12.76 1.05 -11.21
C LYS A 104 -11.99 0.89 -9.89
N ARG A 105 -11.96 1.93 -9.04
CA ARG A 105 -11.31 1.88 -7.72
C ARG A 105 -12.00 0.90 -6.76
N GLU A 106 -13.33 0.86 -6.78
CA GLU A 106 -14.11 -0.11 -5.99
C GLU A 106 -13.78 -1.55 -6.39
N LEU A 107 -13.67 -1.79 -7.70
CA LEU A 107 -13.29 -3.08 -8.26
C LEU A 107 -11.84 -3.45 -7.93
N ALA A 108 -10.90 -2.52 -8.07
CA ALA A 108 -9.48 -2.73 -7.72
C ALA A 108 -9.32 -3.13 -6.25
N GLY A 109 -9.98 -2.42 -5.33
CA GLY A 109 -9.95 -2.75 -3.91
C GLY A 109 -10.60 -4.10 -3.59
N LYS A 110 -11.69 -4.47 -4.28
CA LYS A 110 -12.30 -5.81 -4.13
C LYS A 110 -11.38 -6.93 -4.63
N LEU A 111 -10.74 -6.74 -5.78
CA LEU A 111 -9.78 -7.70 -6.33
C LEU A 111 -8.56 -7.84 -5.43
N ALA A 112 -8.02 -6.75 -4.89
CA ALA A 112 -6.91 -6.80 -3.94
C ALA A 112 -7.27 -7.58 -2.67
N LYS A 113 -8.45 -7.34 -2.09
CA LYS A 113 -8.95 -8.12 -0.94
C LYS A 113 -9.11 -9.60 -1.29
N LEU A 114 -9.63 -9.93 -2.47
CA LEU A 114 -9.76 -11.31 -2.94
C LEU A 114 -8.38 -11.97 -3.08
N ASN A 115 -7.43 -11.30 -3.72
CA ASN A 115 -6.07 -11.79 -3.90
C ASN A 115 -5.36 -12.02 -2.56
N ALA A 116 -5.52 -11.11 -1.59
CA ALA A 116 -4.97 -11.28 -0.25
C ALA A 116 -5.54 -12.52 0.47
N ILE A 117 -6.86 -12.75 0.36
CA ILE A 117 -7.52 -13.93 0.92
C ILE A 117 -7.04 -15.22 0.23
N GLU A 118 -6.88 -15.20 -1.09
CA GLU A 118 -6.37 -16.34 -1.86
C GLU A 118 -4.91 -16.66 -1.49
N LEU A 119 -4.06 -15.65 -1.39
CA LEU A 119 -2.67 -15.78 -0.95
C LEU A 119 -2.58 -16.36 0.48
N ALA A 120 -3.39 -15.85 1.42
CA ALA A 120 -3.44 -16.37 2.79
C ALA A 120 -3.93 -17.83 2.86
N LYS A 121 -4.87 -18.23 1.98
CA LYS A 121 -5.32 -19.63 1.88
C LYS A 121 -4.24 -20.51 1.27
N PHE A 122 -3.53 -20.02 0.26
CA PHE A 122 -2.44 -20.73 -0.39
C PHE A 122 -1.29 -20.95 0.59
N SER A 123 -0.83 -19.92 1.30
CA SER A 123 0.23 -20.03 2.31
C SER A 123 -0.13 -21.02 3.41
N ARG A 124 -1.39 -21.06 3.85
CA ARG A 124 -1.87 -22.06 4.82
C ARG A 124 -1.80 -23.49 4.30
N ARG A 125 -2.18 -23.75 3.04
CA ARG A 125 -2.07 -25.10 2.44
C ARG A 125 -0.62 -25.53 2.24
N VAL A 126 0.26 -24.58 1.90
CA VAL A 126 1.70 -24.81 1.76
C VAL A 126 2.33 -25.18 3.11
N THR A 127 1.84 -24.61 4.21
CA THR A 127 2.34 -24.86 5.58
C THR A 127 1.71 -26.09 6.25
N ASP A 128 0.43 -26.41 5.98
CA ASP A 128 -0.30 -27.53 6.62
C ASP A 128 -0.10 -28.90 5.93
N ASN A 129 0.43 -28.97 4.70
CA ASN A 129 0.59 -30.24 3.97
C ASN A 129 1.73 -31.12 4.53
N GLN A 130 1.38 -32.11 5.35
CA GLN A 130 2.26 -33.20 5.79
C GLN A 130 2.50 -34.29 4.73
N THR A 131 1.81 -34.21 3.58
CA THR A 131 1.88 -35.19 2.49
C THR A 131 2.52 -34.57 1.23
N GLY A 132 3.83 -34.75 1.07
CA GLY A 132 4.42 -35.05 -0.25
C GLY A 132 4.79 -33.95 -1.25
N GLN A 133 4.81 -32.65 -0.90
CA GLN A 133 5.47 -31.59 -1.71
C GLN A 133 6.51 -30.79 -0.91
N SER A 134 7.14 -31.44 0.08
CA SER A 134 7.77 -30.82 1.25
C SER A 134 8.96 -29.90 1.00
N LEU A 135 9.65 -30.01 -0.15
CA LEU A 135 10.87 -29.24 -0.39
C LEU A 135 10.58 -27.84 -0.94
N LEU A 136 9.67 -27.72 -1.92
CA LEU A 136 9.34 -26.41 -2.50
C LEU A 136 8.55 -25.56 -1.51
N SER A 137 7.64 -26.16 -0.73
CA SER A 137 6.87 -25.45 0.30
C SER A 137 7.77 -24.92 1.43
N TYR A 138 8.69 -25.74 1.92
CA TYR A 138 9.67 -25.34 2.92
C TYR A 138 10.63 -24.27 2.40
N MET A 139 11.13 -24.42 1.16
CA MET A 139 12.01 -23.44 0.53
C MET A 139 11.27 -22.11 0.31
N SER A 140 10.03 -22.10 -0.16
CA SER A 140 9.25 -20.87 -0.32
C SER A 140 8.97 -20.17 1.02
N ALA A 141 8.65 -20.91 2.08
CA ALA A 141 8.48 -20.34 3.42
C ALA A 141 9.79 -19.74 3.96
N LYS A 142 10.90 -20.47 3.86
CA LYS A 142 12.25 -20.00 4.23
C LYS A 142 12.68 -18.76 3.44
N ILE A 143 12.39 -18.72 2.15
CA ILE A 143 12.68 -17.57 1.29
C ILE A 143 11.89 -16.34 1.76
N LEU A 144 10.59 -16.49 2.01
CA LEU A 144 9.72 -15.40 2.49
C LEU A 144 10.12 -14.91 3.89
N ASP A 145 10.49 -15.83 4.77
CA ASP A 145 10.92 -15.52 6.12
C ASP A 145 12.22 -14.72 6.12
N ASN A 146 13.10 -14.94 5.13
CA ASN A 146 14.40 -14.30 5.01
C ASN A 146 14.43 -13.10 4.05
N ILE A 147 13.28 -12.53 3.68
CA ILE A 147 13.27 -11.25 2.94
C ILE A 147 13.62 -10.10 3.90
N GLN A 148 14.63 -9.33 3.53
CA GLN A 148 14.99 -8.06 4.15
C GLN A 148 14.63 -6.90 3.24
N VAL A 149 13.97 -5.90 3.80
CA VAL A 149 13.56 -4.70 3.07
C VAL A 149 14.21 -3.49 3.73
N SER A 150 14.84 -2.63 2.93
CA SER A 150 15.39 -1.35 3.35
C SER A 150 14.84 -0.26 2.44
N ILE A 151 14.09 0.68 2.99
CA ILE A 151 13.60 1.86 2.30
C ILE A 151 14.31 3.09 2.87
N ARG A 152 14.86 3.97 2.04
CA ARG A 152 15.63 5.14 2.49
C ARG A 152 15.17 6.41 1.79
N ASN A 153 15.35 7.54 2.47
CA ASN A 153 15.06 8.88 1.96
C ASN A 153 13.65 8.95 1.35
N VAL A 154 12.64 8.72 2.19
CA VAL A 154 11.24 8.76 1.76
C VAL A 154 10.65 10.11 2.08
N HIS A 155 10.00 10.70 1.09
CA HIS A 155 9.29 11.96 1.21
C HIS A 155 7.95 11.89 0.47
N ILE A 156 6.86 11.96 1.23
CA ILE A 156 5.50 11.92 0.70
C ILE A 156 4.85 13.25 1.03
N ILE A 157 4.42 13.98 0.01
CA ILE A 157 3.75 15.27 0.19
C ILE A 157 2.31 15.20 -0.28
N TYR A 158 1.43 15.85 0.47
CA TYR A 158 0.07 16.14 0.09
C TYR A 158 -0.08 17.65 -0.02
N VAL A 159 -0.37 18.13 -1.23
CA VAL A 159 -0.47 19.55 -1.54
C VAL A 159 -1.95 19.91 -1.65
N GLU A 160 -2.38 20.85 -0.82
CA GLU A 160 -3.73 21.40 -0.86
C GLU A 160 -3.67 22.87 -1.25
N SER A 161 -4.47 23.29 -2.24
CA SER A 161 -4.54 24.67 -2.68
C SER A 161 -5.91 25.23 -2.34
N HIS A 162 -5.97 26.25 -1.50
CA HIS A 162 -7.20 26.97 -1.20
C HIS A 162 -7.18 28.34 -1.88
N ASN A 163 -8.24 28.66 -2.63
CA ASN A 163 -8.32 29.88 -3.44
C ASN A 163 -8.06 31.18 -2.65
N ASP A 164 -8.32 31.19 -1.34
CA ASP A 164 -8.26 32.39 -0.50
C ASP A 164 -7.15 32.37 0.56
N GLN A 165 -6.46 31.24 0.78
CA GLN A 165 -5.50 31.05 1.90
C GLN A 165 -4.09 30.62 1.45
N GLY A 166 -3.86 30.49 0.14
CA GLY A 166 -2.61 29.96 -0.40
C GLY A 166 -2.59 28.43 -0.44
N SER A 167 -1.44 27.87 -0.82
CA SER A 167 -1.25 26.41 -0.85
C SER A 167 -0.57 25.94 0.42
N PHE A 168 -1.00 24.81 0.95
CA PHE A 168 -0.41 24.15 2.11
C PHE A 168 0.14 22.78 1.72
N ILE A 169 1.25 22.41 2.31
CA ILE A 169 1.90 21.12 2.12
C ILE A 169 1.88 20.37 3.44
N PHE A 170 1.27 19.19 3.44
CA PHE A 170 1.42 18.20 4.49
C PHE A 170 2.46 17.17 4.04
N GLY A 171 3.59 17.12 4.73
CA GLY A 171 4.68 16.22 4.41
C GLY A 171 4.86 15.13 5.45
N LEU A 172 5.13 13.92 4.97
CA LEU A 172 5.64 12.79 5.75
C LEU A 172 7.02 12.45 5.21
N GLU A 173 8.02 12.44 6.09
CA GLU A 173 9.37 12.05 5.74
C GLU A 173 9.97 11.06 6.74
N PHE A 174 10.87 10.21 6.24
CA PHE A 174 11.73 9.40 7.10
C PHE A 174 13.03 9.04 6.40
N SER A 175 14.13 9.03 7.16
CA SER A 175 15.46 8.74 6.61
C SER A 175 15.63 7.27 6.24
N SER A 176 15.11 6.37 7.07
CA SER A 176 15.19 4.93 6.78
C SER A 176 14.08 4.12 7.42
N LEU A 177 13.65 3.06 6.74
CA LEU A 177 12.80 1.99 7.23
C LEU A 177 13.50 0.67 6.89
N SER A 178 13.72 -0.17 7.89
CA SER A 178 14.31 -1.49 7.72
C SER A 178 13.39 -2.54 8.30
N ILE A 179 13.16 -3.62 7.56
CA ILE A 179 12.43 -4.80 8.00
C ILE A 179 13.39 -5.97 7.88
N GLN A 180 13.75 -6.57 9.01
CA GLN A 180 14.69 -7.67 9.06
C GLN A 180 14.17 -8.76 9.99
N THR A 181 14.47 -10.01 9.69
CA THR A 181 14.21 -11.13 10.59
C THR A 181 15.36 -11.22 11.59
N ASP A 182 15.03 -11.13 12.88
CA ASP A 182 16.02 -11.14 13.96
C ASP A 182 16.48 -12.58 14.23
N THR A 183 17.69 -12.89 13.77
CA THR A 183 18.30 -14.22 13.88
C THR A 183 18.93 -14.48 15.25
N GLN A 184 19.11 -13.47 16.12
CA GLN A 184 19.73 -13.65 17.44
C GLN A 184 18.81 -14.40 18.42
N LYS A 185 17.48 -14.26 18.32
CA LYS A 185 16.54 -15.08 19.10
C LYS A 185 16.31 -16.48 18.50
N GLN A 186 16.62 -16.68 17.21
CA GLN A 186 16.57 -18.00 16.57
C GLN A 186 17.73 -18.91 16.98
N SER A 187 18.91 -18.36 17.29
CA SER A 187 20.07 -19.17 17.73
C SER A 187 19.90 -19.76 19.13
N PHE A 188 19.21 -19.06 20.04
CA PHE A 188 18.92 -19.59 21.38
C PHE A 188 17.97 -20.79 21.33
N ALA A 189 16.96 -20.76 20.45
CA ALA A 189 16.02 -21.86 20.23
C ALA A 189 16.67 -23.11 19.62
N MET A 190 17.73 -22.96 18.82
CA MET A 190 18.48 -24.10 18.27
C MET A 190 19.34 -24.83 19.31
N SER A 191 19.79 -24.14 20.36
CA SER A 191 20.74 -24.72 21.33
C SER A 191 20.09 -25.60 22.40
N LEU A 192 18.79 -25.44 22.67
CA LEU A 192 18.14 -26.08 23.83
C LEU A 192 17.10 -27.14 23.51
N MET A 193 16.52 -27.22 22.30
CA MET A 193 15.45 -28.22 22.04
C MET A 193 15.43 -28.76 20.61
N ALA A 194 16.09 -29.89 20.41
CA ALA A 194 15.85 -30.80 19.27
C ALA A 194 14.44 -31.45 19.29
N ARG A 195 13.48 -30.96 20.09
CA ARG A 195 12.19 -31.64 20.34
C ARG A 195 10.93 -30.77 20.34
N SER A 196 10.98 -29.49 19.99
CA SER A 196 9.78 -28.71 19.66
C SER A 196 9.96 -27.96 18.33
N ARG A 197 9.26 -28.45 17.29
CA ARG A 197 9.10 -27.75 16.00
C ARG A 197 8.18 -26.53 16.21
N GLN A 198 8.66 -25.48 16.87
CA GLN A 198 7.90 -24.25 17.09
C GLN A 198 8.48 -23.13 16.21
N ALA A 199 7.73 -22.83 15.14
CA ALA A 199 8.04 -21.83 14.13
C ALA A 199 7.71 -20.42 14.64
N GLU A 200 8.47 -19.94 15.62
CA GLU A 200 8.42 -18.54 16.02
C GLU A 200 9.31 -17.71 15.10
N VAL A 201 8.72 -16.71 14.45
CA VAL A 201 9.44 -15.77 13.58
C VAL A 201 9.43 -14.41 14.26
N ASN A 202 10.61 -13.89 14.58
CA ASN A 202 10.77 -12.54 15.10
C ASN A 202 11.18 -11.61 13.95
N LYS A 203 10.34 -10.63 13.64
CA LYS A 203 10.67 -9.55 12.69
C LYS A 203 10.86 -8.25 13.44
N LYS A 204 11.98 -7.59 13.18
CA LYS A 204 12.29 -6.26 13.70
C LYS A 204 12.13 -5.24 12.58
N ILE A 205 11.36 -4.20 12.88
CA ILE A 205 11.10 -3.06 12.01
C ILE A 205 11.74 -1.85 12.69
N ASN A 206 12.69 -1.19 12.04
CA ASN A 206 13.24 0.08 12.55
C ASN A 206 12.95 1.18 11.56
N ILE A 207 12.38 2.28 12.02
CA ILE A 207 12.11 3.49 11.26
C ILE A 207 12.85 4.64 11.94
N SER A 208 13.67 5.36 11.19
CA SER A 208 14.52 6.44 11.72
C SER A 208 14.05 7.80 11.21
N ASN A 209 14.01 8.78 12.10
CA ASN A 209 13.69 10.18 11.84
C ASN A 209 12.36 10.37 11.10
N VAL A 210 11.28 9.77 11.61
CA VAL A 210 9.92 9.99 11.09
C VAL A 210 9.47 11.39 11.48
N GLY A 211 9.35 12.28 10.51
CA GLY A 211 8.84 13.64 10.69
C GLY A 211 7.52 13.84 9.96
N ILE A 212 6.62 14.62 10.56
CA ILE A 212 5.40 15.11 9.90
C ILE A 212 5.39 16.63 10.02
N TYR A 213 5.24 17.32 8.90
CA TYR A 213 5.27 18.78 8.86
C TYR A 213 4.08 19.34 8.08
N CYS A 214 3.74 20.59 8.37
CA CYS A 214 2.73 21.36 7.67
C CYS A 214 3.28 22.75 7.39
N GLN A 215 3.45 23.07 6.10
CA GLN A 215 4.06 24.31 5.65
C GLN A 215 3.11 25.06 4.71
N GLN A 216 3.06 26.39 4.84
CA GLN A 216 2.40 27.27 3.88
C GLN A 216 3.36 27.62 2.74
N LEU A 217 2.90 27.50 1.50
CA LEU A 217 3.66 27.87 0.30
C LEU A 217 3.34 29.33 -0.05
N GLU A 218 4.36 30.18 -0.11
CA GLU A 218 4.21 31.57 -0.56
C GLU A 218 3.94 31.65 -2.08
N GLU A 219 3.06 32.57 -2.50
CA GLU A 219 2.52 32.71 -3.87
C GLU A 219 3.56 32.82 -5.01
N GLN A 220 4.85 33.07 -4.71
CA GLN A 220 5.92 33.14 -5.71
C GLN A 220 6.53 31.78 -6.06
N GLN A 221 6.30 30.73 -5.26
CA GLN A 221 6.65 29.34 -5.60
C GLN A 221 5.44 28.67 -6.28
N ASN A 222 5.11 29.14 -7.48
CA ASN A 222 4.04 28.55 -8.28
C ASN A 222 4.24 27.04 -8.44
N LEU A 223 3.13 26.29 -8.57
CA LEU A 223 3.03 24.84 -8.82
C LEU A 223 3.97 24.25 -9.92
N TYR A 224 4.60 25.10 -10.74
CA TYR A 224 5.67 24.74 -11.66
C TYR A 224 6.97 24.32 -10.94
N ASP A 225 7.18 24.77 -9.70
CA ASP A 225 8.38 24.51 -8.89
C ASP A 225 8.28 23.18 -8.11
N VAL A 226 7.08 22.59 -7.99
CA VAL A 226 6.94 21.17 -7.62
C VAL A 226 7.50 20.29 -8.74
N GLY A 227 7.43 20.77 -9.98
CA GLY A 227 8.17 20.26 -11.14
C GLY A 227 9.69 20.35 -10.95
N ALA A 228 10.20 21.45 -10.40
CA ALA A 228 11.62 21.61 -10.07
C ALA A 228 12.07 20.75 -8.87
N LEU A 229 11.19 20.50 -7.89
CA LEU A 229 11.40 19.48 -6.84
C LEU A 229 11.43 18.04 -7.43
N THR A 230 10.83 17.83 -8.60
CA THR A 230 10.93 16.56 -9.35
C THR A 230 12.09 16.51 -10.35
N ASP A 231 12.54 17.65 -10.88
CA ASP A 231 13.57 17.76 -11.94
C ASP A 231 14.98 18.05 -11.41
N ALA A 232 15.15 18.35 -10.12
CA ALA A 232 16.46 18.48 -9.48
C ALA A 232 17.13 17.09 -9.36
N GLN A 233 17.64 16.59 -10.49
CA GLN A 233 18.48 15.40 -10.66
C GLN A 233 19.81 15.45 -9.88
N SER A 234 20.05 16.43 -9.00
CA SER A 234 21.38 16.69 -8.47
C SER A 234 21.48 17.00 -6.98
N ASN A 235 20.40 17.08 -6.21
CA ASN A 235 20.48 17.26 -4.75
C ASN A 235 19.48 16.34 -4.02
N PHE A 236 19.76 15.04 -4.03
CA PHE A 236 19.10 14.06 -3.15
C PHE A 236 19.41 14.26 -1.65
N SER A 237 20.24 15.26 -1.35
CA SER A 237 20.35 15.88 -0.04
C SER A 237 19.35 17.04 0.05
N LEU A 238 18.08 16.70 0.14
CA LEU A 238 17.14 17.59 0.80
C LEU A 238 17.54 17.61 2.28
N GLY A 239 18.50 18.47 2.60
CA GLY A 239 18.67 19.03 3.93
C GLY A 239 17.41 19.82 4.27
N LEU A 240 16.31 19.09 4.47
CA LEU A 240 15.04 19.55 5.02
C LEU A 240 15.24 19.79 6.52
N ALA A 241 16.20 20.65 6.84
CA ALA A 241 16.02 21.56 7.93
C ALA A 241 14.88 22.51 7.52
N HIS A 242 13.65 21.97 7.39
CA HIS A 242 12.50 22.79 7.70
C HIS A 242 12.81 23.40 9.07
N PRO A 243 12.58 24.71 9.25
CA PRO A 243 12.58 25.28 10.58
C PRO A 243 11.83 24.33 11.51
N ARG A 244 12.36 24.10 12.73
CA ARG A 244 11.70 23.20 13.69
C ARG A 244 10.22 23.56 13.89
N ASP A 245 9.87 24.80 13.59
CA ASP A 245 8.55 25.39 13.74
C ASP A 245 7.52 24.86 12.72
N ASP A 246 7.94 24.30 11.58
CA ASP A 246 7.01 23.73 10.57
C ASP A 246 6.60 22.27 10.89
N TYR A 247 7.33 21.60 11.79
CA TYR A 247 7.06 20.22 12.16
C TYR A 247 5.87 20.13 13.12
N LEU A 248 4.79 19.51 12.65
CA LEU A 248 3.72 19.03 13.52
C LEU A 248 4.27 18.00 14.51
N ILE A 249 5.00 17.01 13.99
CA ILE A 249 5.67 15.98 14.76
C ILE A 249 7.15 16.03 14.42
N ASN A 250 7.96 16.39 15.42
CA ASN A 250 9.41 16.42 15.28
C ASN A 250 9.95 15.01 14.98
N PRO A 251 11.00 14.91 14.13
CA PRO A 251 11.59 13.63 13.77
C PRO A 251 11.89 12.72 14.97
N PHE A 252 11.30 11.54 14.98
CA PHE A 252 11.51 10.52 16.02
C PHE A 252 11.81 9.15 15.41
N CYS A 253 12.44 8.26 16.18
CA CYS A 253 12.72 6.90 15.75
C CYS A 253 11.72 5.92 16.39
N VAL A 254 11.37 4.89 15.63
CA VAL A 254 10.46 3.82 16.05
C VAL A 254 11.11 2.47 15.80
N THR A 255 11.14 1.63 16.82
CA THR A 255 11.51 0.23 16.70
C THR A 255 10.31 -0.63 17.06
N VAL A 256 9.82 -1.44 16.12
CA VAL A 256 8.75 -2.41 16.33
C VAL A 256 9.32 -3.82 16.26
N SER A 257 9.12 -4.62 17.30
CA SER A 257 9.45 -6.04 17.31
C SER A 257 8.17 -6.86 17.26
N VAL A 258 8.04 -7.71 16.23
CA VAL A 258 6.87 -8.55 15.99
C VAL A 258 7.26 -10.02 16.13
N LEU A 259 6.71 -10.68 17.14
CA LEU A 259 6.84 -12.11 17.36
C LEU A 259 5.58 -12.81 16.83
N ALA A 260 5.75 -13.59 15.76
CA ALA A 260 4.69 -14.36 15.14
C ALA A 260 4.79 -15.84 15.55
N ASN A 261 3.73 -16.36 16.15
CA ASN A 261 3.61 -17.77 16.52
C ASN A 261 2.86 -18.53 15.42
N ASN A 262 3.60 -19.27 14.58
CA ASN A 262 3.01 -20.05 13.48
C ASN A 262 2.66 -21.49 13.88
N SER A 263 2.60 -21.83 15.17
CA SER A 263 2.37 -23.21 15.63
C SER A 263 0.96 -23.74 15.37
N GLY A 264 0.01 -22.89 14.94
CA GLY A 264 -1.36 -23.27 14.55
C GLY A 264 -2.23 -23.80 15.69
N LYS A 265 -1.67 -24.02 16.89
CA LYS A 265 -2.37 -24.48 18.09
C LYS A 265 -2.96 -23.30 18.83
N ARG A 266 -4.25 -23.41 19.19
CA ARG A 266 -4.96 -22.40 19.97
C ARG A 266 -4.78 -22.68 21.47
N ASP A 267 -3.53 -22.64 21.93
CA ASP A 267 -3.16 -22.95 23.32
C ASP A 267 -3.21 -21.71 24.23
N GLY A 268 -4.03 -20.71 23.89
CA GLY A 268 -4.16 -19.45 24.65
C GLY A 268 -3.04 -18.43 24.43
N VAL A 269 -1.99 -18.76 23.67
CA VAL A 269 -0.89 -17.86 23.29
C VAL A 269 -1.33 -16.93 22.14
N PRO A 270 -1.03 -15.62 22.18
CA PRO A 270 -1.34 -14.72 21.08
C PRO A 270 -0.62 -15.16 19.79
N GLN A 271 -1.33 -15.07 18.66
CA GLN A 271 -0.76 -15.41 17.35
C GLN A 271 0.34 -14.41 16.94
N TYR A 272 0.17 -13.15 17.34
CA TYR A 272 1.12 -12.07 17.11
C TYR A 272 1.28 -11.28 18.41
N ASP A 273 2.52 -11.14 18.86
CA ASP A 273 2.91 -10.23 19.93
C ASP A 273 3.75 -9.12 19.31
N MET A 274 3.41 -7.86 19.63
CA MET A 274 4.03 -6.68 19.03
C MET A 274 4.42 -5.70 20.11
N THR A 275 5.70 -5.33 20.13
CA THR A 275 6.24 -4.31 21.03
C THR A 275 6.78 -3.16 20.19
N ALA A 276 6.39 -1.93 20.51
CA ALA A 276 6.83 -0.74 19.81
C ALA A 276 7.50 0.21 20.80
N GLU A 277 8.76 0.55 20.53
CA GLU A 277 9.56 1.49 21.29
C GLU A 277 9.77 2.74 20.45
N LEU A 278 9.46 3.89 21.01
CA LEU A 278 9.59 5.19 20.36
C LEU A 278 10.62 6.02 21.13
N THR A 279 11.43 6.80 20.42
CA THR A 279 12.16 7.90 21.05
C THR A 279 11.18 9.00 21.46
N ALA A 280 11.68 10.08 22.09
CA ALA A 280 10.84 11.20 22.49
C ALA A 280 9.99 11.74 21.32
N LEU A 281 8.67 11.65 21.48
CA LEU A 281 7.69 12.19 20.53
C LEU A 281 7.34 13.61 20.96
N VAL A 282 7.71 14.60 20.14
CA VAL A 282 7.42 16.01 20.41
C VAL A 282 6.45 16.52 19.35
N LEU A 283 5.26 16.92 19.80
CA LEU A 283 4.19 17.49 18.99
C LEU A 283 4.17 19.01 19.23
N SER A 284 4.26 19.80 18.15
CA SER A 284 4.13 21.25 18.21
C SER A 284 3.16 21.67 17.12
N ILE A 285 2.12 22.42 17.46
CA ILE A 285 1.08 22.80 16.50
C ILE A 285 0.75 24.27 16.74
N ASP A 286 0.88 25.10 15.70
CA ASP A 286 0.43 26.49 15.72
C ASP A 286 -1.07 26.62 15.36
N GLU A 287 -1.62 27.83 15.47
CA GLU A 287 -3.03 28.08 15.18
C GLU A 287 -3.41 27.85 13.71
N ILE A 288 -2.52 28.20 12.78
CA ILE A 288 -2.72 28.06 11.33
C ILE A 288 -2.70 26.58 10.95
N GLN A 289 -1.68 25.85 11.40
CA GLN A 289 -1.51 24.41 11.28
C GLN A 289 -2.72 23.67 11.86
N LEU A 290 -3.21 24.07 13.04
CA LEU A 290 -4.41 23.46 13.63
C LEU A 290 -5.63 23.67 12.73
N GLN A 291 -5.84 24.89 12.22
CA GLN A 291 -6.94 25.17 11.29
C GLN A 291 -6.84 24.31 10.02
N GLN A 292 -5.64 24.15 9.46
CA GLN A 292 -5.46 23.32 8.26
C GLN A 292 -5.65 21.83 8.54
N ILE A 293 -5.22 21.33 9.70
CA ILE A 293 -5.52 19.95 10.11
C ILE A 293 -7.03 19.71 10.19
N LEU A 294 -7.79 20.65 10.75
CA LEU A 294 -9.25 20.55 10.82
C LEU A 294 -9.88 20.58 9.43
N ASN A 295 -9.46 21.49 8.54
CA ASN A 295 -9.90 21.53 7.14
C ASN A 295 -9.64 20.20 6.43
N LEU A 296 -8.45 19.61 6.63
CA LEU A 296 -8.07 18.33 6.06
C LEU A 296 -8.95 17.18 6.59
N CYS A 297 -9.23 17.17 7.89
CA CYS A 297 -10.14 16.20 8.51
C CYS A 297 -11.56 16.30 7.93
N ASP A 298 -12.08 17.51 7.75
CA ASP A 298 -13.38 17.75 7.11
C ASP A 298 -13.38 17.28 5.65
N HIS A 299 -12.32 17.58 4.90
CA HIS A 299 -12.14 17.12 3.53
C HIS A 299 -12.14 15.59 3.44
N PHE A 300 -11.39 14.89 4.30
CA PHE A 300 -11.38 13.42 4.32
C PHE A 300 -12.73 12.82 4.72
N THR A 301 -13.46 13.47 5.61
CA THR A 301 -14.84 13.08 5.97
C THR A 301 -15.77 13.21 4.77
N ILE A 302 -15.66 14.30 4.00
CA ILE A 302 -16.40 14.50 2.75
C ILE A 302 -16.00 13.43 1.72
N CYS A 303 -14.72 13.12 1.57
CA CYS A 303 -14.23 12.08 0.65
C CYS A 303 -14.76 10.68 1.02
N ALA A 304 -14.90 10.36 2.30
CA ALA A 304 -15.53 9.11 2.74
C ALA A 304 -17.01 9.04 2.32
N LEU A 305 -17.75 10.14 2.43
CA LEU A 305 -19.13 10.24 1.94
C LEU A 305 -19.19 10.14 0.41
N ARG A 306 -18.30 10.84 -0.31
CA ARG A 306 -18.21 10.78 -1.78
C ARG A 306 -17.83 9.38 -2.28
N THR A 307 -17.02 8.63 -1.54
CA THR A 307 -16.73 7.22 -1.86
C THR A 307 -18.01 6.36 -1.85
N LYS A 308 -18.93 6.64 -0.93
CA LYS A 308 -20.18 5.88 -0.79
C LYS A 308 -21.26 6.33 -1.78
N TYR A 309 -21.43 7.64 -1.94
CA TYR A 309 -22.58 8.23 -2.63
C TYR A 309 -22.23 8.96 -3.92
N GLY A 310 -20.95 9.22 -4.21
CA GLY A 310 -20.50 10.04 -5.34
C GLY A 310 -21.03 9.60 -6.70
N ARG A 311 -21.36 8.31 -6.87
CA ARG A 311 -22.02 7.77 -8.08
C ARG A 311 -23.33 8.47 -8.48
N TYR A 312 -24.02 9.10 -7.52
CA TYR A 312 -25.28 9.81 -7.74
C TYR A 312 -25.07 11.33 -7.91
N ARG A 313 -23.83 11.81 -7.77
CA ARG A 313 -23.51 13.24 -7.81
C ARG A 313 -23.68 13.78 -9.24
N PRO A 314 -24.31 14.95 -9.42
CA PRO A 314 -24.40 15.58 -10.74
C PRO A 314 -23.01 16.06 -11.21
N PRO A 315 -22.75 16.13 -12.53
CA PRO A 315 -21.47 16.63 -13.04
C PRO A 315 -21.20 18.09 -12.65
N GLU A 316 -19.94 18.42 -12.39
CA GLU A 316 -19.50 19.73 -11.91
C GLU A 316 -19.84 20.89 -12.86
N SER A 317 -19.85 20.61 -14.17
CA SER A 317 -20.19 21.58 -15.21
C SER A 317 -21.58 22.23 -15.05
N PHE A 318 -22.49 21.59 -14.33
CA PHE A 318 -23.83 22.12 -14.04
C PHE A 318 -23.82 23.17 -12.92
N LEU A 319 -22.88 23.08 -11.98
CA LEU A 319 -22.77 23.97 -10.81
C LEU A 319 -22.05 25.25 -11.15
N SER A 320 -20.88 25.13 -11.77
CA SER A 320 -20.06 26.27 -12.17
C SER A 320 -20.82 27.20 -13.11
N LYS A 321 -21.64 26.63 -14.01
CA LYS A 321 -22.49 27.38 -14.95
C LYS A 321 -23.88 27.73 -14.39
N ARG A 322 -24.20 27.37 -13.13
CA ARG A 322 -25.51 27.52 -12.48
C ARG A 322 -26.68 27.24 -13.43
N GLN A 323 -26.61 26.13 -14.16
CA GLN A 323 -27.62 25.80 -15.17
C GLN A 323 -29.01 25.66 -14.54
N LYS A 324 -30.06 26.05 -15.26
CA LYS A 324 -31.44 25.98 -14.74
C LYS A 324 -31.76 24.55 -14.26
N GLY A 325 -32.17 24.43 -13.00
CA GLY A 325 -32.50 23.14 -12.38
C GLY A 325 -31.36 22.49 -11.59
N TRP A 326 -30.18 23.13 -11.47
CA TRP A 326 -29.07 22.60 -10.66
C TRP A 326 -29.50 22.27 -9.22
N GLN A 327 -30.37 23.09 -8.60
CA GLN A 327 -30.88 22.85 -7.25
C GLN A 327 -31.65 21.54 -7.16
N ILE A 328 -32.48 21.25 -8.17
CA ILE A 328 -33.29 20.02 -8.22
C ILE A 328 -32.38 18.80 -8.32
N MET A 329 -31.32 18.88 -9.13
CA MET A 329 -30.34 17.80 -9.27
C MET A 329 -29.61 17.51 -7.96
N TRP A 330 -29.30 18.53 -7.16
CA TRP A 330 -28.70 18.35 -5.84
C TRP A 330 -29.66 17.74 -4.81
N TRP A 331 -30.94 18.14 -4.85
CA TRP A 331 -31.97 17.47 -4.06
C TRP A 331 -32.18 16.01 -4.47
N GLN A 332 -32.14 15.72 -5.77
CA GLN A 332 -32.17 14.35 -6.29
C GLN A 332 -30.96 13.56 -5.78
N TYR A 333 -29.75 14.13 -5.85
CA TYR A 333 -28.54 13.51 -5.31
C TYR A 333 -28.68 13.15 -3.82
N ALA A 334 -29.16 14.09 -3.00
CA ALA A 334 -29.37 13.85 -1.57
C ALA A 334 -30.42 12.75 -1.33
N LYS A 335 -31.55 12.81 -2.03
CA LYS A 335 -32.61 11.81 -1.96
C LYS A 335 -32.10 10.42 -2.37
N ASP A 336 -31.42 10.32 -3.51
CA ASP A 336 -30.93 9.05 -4.05
C ASP A 336 -29.83 8.45 -3.17
N SER A 337 -29.02 9.28 -2.52
CA SER A 337 -28.03 8.84 -1.53
C SER A 337 -28.67 8.17 -0.31
N ILE A 338 -29.75 8.75 0.22
CA ILE A 338 -30.51 8.18 1.35
C ILE A 338 -31.27 6.93 0.90
N MET A 339 -31.96 7.00 -0.25
CA MET A 339 -32.70 5.89 -0.82
C MET A 339 -31.81 4.68 -1.09
N ALA A 340 -30.58 4.89 -1.57
CA ALA A 340 -29.62 3.81 -1.78
C ALA A 340 -29.32 3.01 -0.50
N ASP A 341 -29.29 3.66 0.66
CA ASP A 341 -29.10 2.96 1.94
C ASP A 341 -30.36 2.21 2.39
N VAL A 342 -31.54 2.80 2.21
CA VAL A 342 -32.83 2.16 2.50
C VAL A 342 -33.04 0.93 1.62
N GLU A 343 -32.89 1.09 0.30
CA GLU A 343 -32.98 0.00 -0.68
C GLU A 343 -31.96 -1.10 -0.40
N ARG A 344 -30.71 -0.75 -0.06
CA ARG A 344 -29.69 -1.74 0.30
C ARG A 344 -30.10 -2.55 1.53
N ARG A 345 -30.70 -1.92 2.55
CA ARG A 345 -31.19 -2.59 3.76
C ARG A 345 -32.37 -3.53 3.43
N LEU A 346 -33.39 -3.03 2.75
CA LEU A 346 -34.58 -3.80 2.36
C LEU A 346 -34.25 -4.93 1.38
N LYS A 347 -33.32 -4.71 0.46
CA LYS A 347 -32.89 -5.73 -0.49
C LYS A 347 -32.24 -6.90 0.23
N LYS A 348 -31.41 -6.66 1.25
CA LYS A 348 -30.73 -7.72 2.03
C LYS A 348 -31.71 -8.67 2.73
N THR A 349 -32.89 -8.20 3.12
CA THR A 349 -33.92 -9.01 3.80
C THR A 349 -34.88 -9.72 2.85
N SER A 350 -34.81 -9.43 1.54
CA SER A 350 -35.74 -10.00 0.56
C SER A 350 -35.37 -11.43 0.14
N TRP A 351 -36.38 -12.30 -0.02
CA TRP A 351 -36.22 -13.67 -0.54
C TRP A 351 -35.63 -13.70 -1.96
N ARG A 352 -35.99 -12.71 -2.81
CA ARG A 352 -35.41 -12.57 -4.15
C ARG A 352 -33.89 -12.35 -4.10
N PHE A 353 -33.41 -11.52 -3.17
CA PHE A 353 -31.98 -11.31 -2.98
C PHE A 353 -31.27 -12.55 -2.43
N LEU A 354 -31.89 -13.27 -1.50
CA LEU A 354 -31.36 -14.54 -1.01
C LEU A 354 -31.24 -15.57 -2.15
N GLY A 355 -32.28 -15.71 -2.98
CA GLY A 355 -32.27 -16.57 -4.16
C GLY A 355 -31.11 -16.23 -5.11
N LYS A 356 -30.95 -14.95 -5.45
CA LYS A 356 -29.83 -14.48 -6.27
C LYS A 356 -28.46 -14.80 -5.64
N ARG A 357 -28.30 -14.60 -4.34
CA ARG A 357 -27.06 -14.93 -3.62
C ARG A 357 -26.72 -16.42 -3.65
N LEU A 358 -27.73 -17.28 -3.56
CA LEU A 358 -27.54 -18.73 -3.69
C LEU A 358 -27.07 -19.10 -5.10
N GLU A 359 -27.66 -18.48 -6.12
CA GLU A 359 -27.24 -18.67 -7.52
C GLU A 359 -25.81 -18.18 -7.76
N ASP A 360 -25.49 -16.96 -7.32
CA ASP A 360 -24.14 -16.38 -7.42
C ASP A 360 -23.10 -17.26 -6.69
N ARG A 361 -23.45 -17.79 -5.51
CA ARG A 361 -22.58 -18.72 -4.78
C ARG A 361 -22.35 -20.02 -5.55
N ARG A 362 -23.38 -20.61 -6.14
CA ARG A 362 -23.26 -21.83 -6.96
C ARG A 362 -22.35 -21.57 -8.16
N LYS A 363 -22.57 -20.45 -8.87
CA LYS A 363 -21.70 -20.02 -9.99
C LYS A 363 -20.25 -19.84 -9.53
N TYR A 364 -20.03 -19.12 -8.42
CA TYR A 364 -18.69 -18.91 -7.86
C TYR A 364 -18.00 -20.23 -7.51
N VAL A 365 -18.69 -21.17 -6.85
CA VAL A 365 -18.12 -22.49 -6.50
C VAL A 365 -17.69 -23.25 -7.75
N ASN A 366 -18.51 -23.25 -8.80
CA ASN A 366 -18.18 -23.92 -10.06
C ASN A 366 -16.97 -23.26 -10.75
N LEU A 367 -16.95 -21.93 -10.86
CA LEU A 367 -15.83 -21.18 -11.44
C LEU A 367 -14.54 -21.37 -10.64
N TYR A 368 -14.63 -21.38 -9.31
CA TYR A 368 -13.49 -21.60 -8.44
C TYR A 368 -12.95 -23.03 -8.54
N ARG A 369 -13.82 -24.05 -8.67
CA ARG A 369 -13.40 -25.43 -8.95
C ARG A 369 -12.65 -25.51 -10.28
N MET A 370 -13.19 -24.90 -11.33
CA MET A 370 -12.54 -24.84 -12.64
C MET A 370 -11.17 -24.14 -12.57
N LYS A 371 -11.06 -23.01 -11.85
CA LYS A 371 -9.77 -22.34 -11.60
C LYS A 371 -8.76 -23.27 -10.92
N LEU A 372 -9.17 -24.05 -9.92
CA LEU A 372 -8.29 -25.01 -9.24
C LEU A 372 -7.84 -26.15 -10.16
N GLU A 373 -8.73 -26.66 -11.01
CA GLU A 373 -8.40 -27.70 -11.99
C GLU A 373 -7.40 -27.20 -13.04
N LEU A 374 -7.55 -25.95 -13.51
CA LEU A 374 -6.62 -25.32 -14.44
C LEU A 374 -5.24 -25.12 -13.82
N LEU A 375 -5.19 -24.68 -12.56
CA LEU A 375 -3.93 -24.56 -11.80
C LEU A 375 -3.21 -25.91 -11.62
N GLN A 376 -3.95 -27.01 -11.42
CA GLN A 376 -3.35 -28.36 -11.34
C GLN A 376 -2.75 -28.82 -12.68
N LYS A 377 -3.31 -28.37 -13.80
CA LYS A 377 -2.83 -28.69 -15.15
C LYS A 377 -1.69 -27.79 -15.63
N GLY A 378 -1.20 -26.88 -14.78
CA GLY A 378 -0.12 -25.94 -15.13
C GLY A 378 -0.52 -24.88 -16.16
N GLN A 379 -1.82 -24.70 -16.41
CA GLN A 379 -2.32 -23.65 -17.29
C GLN A 379 -2.52 -22.38 -16.48
N VAL A 380 -1.87 -21.29 -16.91
CA VAL A 380 -2.03 -19.97 -16.31
C VAL A 380 -3.43 -19.45 -16.64
N VAL A 381 -4.20 -19.12 -15.60
CA VAL A 381 -5.54 -18.50 -15.68
C VAL A 381 -5.41 -16.99 -15.68
#